data_AF-A0A9D5II62-F1
#
_entry.id   AF-A0A9D5II62-F1
#
_cell.length_a   1.000
_cell.length_b   1.000
_cell.length_c   1.000
_cell.angle_alpha   90.00
_cell.angle_beta   90.00
_cell.angle_gamma   90.00
#
_symmetry.space_group_name_H-M   'P 1'
#
loop_
_entity.id
_entity.type
_entity.pdbx_description
1 polymer ?
#
loop_
_entity_poly.entity_id
_entity_poly.type
_entity_poly.pdbx_seq_one_letter_code
_entity_poly.pdbx_strand_id
1 'polypeptide(L)'
;MSFYDARPLLHDIFGNPFRPVTVDAEWLTSTVVQLARGIYEDRAFDRMPILADALQDAGCDNDDVLSHCRDESATHVRGCWVVDLLLGKT
;
A
#
# COMPACT_ATOMS: atom_id res chain seq x y z
N MET A 1 2.75 21.07 22.09
CA MET A 1 2.50 19.67 22.47
C MET A 1 1.67 19.06 21.36
N SER A 2 2.33 18.47 20.36
CA SER A 2 1.65 17.88 19.21
C SER A 2 1.08 16.54 19.66
N PHE A 3 -0.24 16.41 19.64
CA PHE A 3 -0.88 15.10 19.71
C PHE A 3 -0.33 14.30 18.52
N TYR A 4 0.36 13.19 18.79
CA TYR A 4 0.53 12.15 17.78
C TYR A 4 -0.89 11.71 17.42
N ASP A 5 -1.43 12.18 16.31
CA ASP A 5 -2.66 11.64 15.77
C ASP A 5 -2.32 10.18 15.41
N ALA A 6 -2.83 9.22 16.18
CA ALA A 6 -2.59 7.79 15.94
C ALA A 6 -3.40 7.26 14.75
N ARG A 7 -4.29 8.09 14.21
CA ARG A 7 -5.22 7.77 13.12
C ARG A 7 -4.54 7.43 11.78
N PRO A 8 -3.44 8.09 11.34
CA PRO A 8 -2.76 7.75 10.09
C PRO A 8 -2.18 6.33 10.12
N LEU A 9 -1.65 5.91 11.27
CA LEU A 9 -1.02 4.60 11.43
C LEU A 9 -2.02 3.44 11.42
N LEU A 10 -3.20 3.65 12.01
CA LEU A 10 -4.26 2.62 12.01
C LEU A 10 -4.78 2.37 10.59
N HIS A 11 -4.96 3.42 9.80
CA HIS A 11 -5.40 3.28 8.43
C HIS A 11 -4.32 2.64 7.55
N ASP A 12 -3.05 2.96 7.78
CA ASP A 12 -1.94 2.31 7.07
C ASP A 12 -1.83 0.81 7.37
N ILE A 13 -2.06 0.38 8.62
CA ILE A 13 -1.89 -1.04 8.99
C ILE A 13 -3.12 -1.89 8.65
N PHE A 14 -4.33 -1.34 8.82
CA PHE A 14 -5.57 -2.11 8.69
C PHE A 14 -6.40 -1.77 7.46
N GLY A 15 -6.09 -0.68 6.76
CA GLY A 15 -6.94 -0.16 5.69
C GLY A 15 -8.35 0.14 6.19
N ASN A 16 -9.36 -0.32 5.44
CA ASN A 16 -10.76 -0.31 5.84
C ASN A 16 -11.22 -1.71 6.28
N PRO A 17 -11.37 -1.99 7.59
CA PRO A 17 -11.73 -3.32 8.07
C PRO A 17 -13.15 -3.76 7.67
N PHE A 18 -14.01 -2.84 7.23
CA PHE A 18 -15.37 -3.14 6.77
C PHE A 18 -15.45 -3.37 5.26
N ARG A 19 -14.34 -3.18 4.53
CA ARG A 19 -14.20 -3.45 3.09
C ARG A 19 -12.87 -4.15 2.85
N PRO A 20 -12.76 -5.46 3.16
CA PRO A 20 -11.54 -6.21 2.92
C PRO A 20 -11.24 -6.26 1.41
N VAL A 21 -10.01 -5.92 1.05
CA VAL A 21 -9.52 -6.01 -0.33
C VAL A 21 -8.84 -7.37 -0.53
N THR A 22 -9.23 -8.09 -1.58
CA THR A 22 -8.55 -9.32 -2.01
C THR A 22 -7.58 -8.97 -3.13
N VAL A 23 -6.38 -9.55 -3.09
CA VAL A 23 -5.39 -9.36 -4.15
C VAL A 23 -5.82 -10.12 -5.40
N ASP A 24 -5.80 -9.44 -6.55
CA ASP A 24 -5.96 -10.10 -7.85
C ASP A 24 -4.60 -10.63 -8.34
N ALA A 25 -4.59 -11.82 -8.95
CA ALA A 25 -3.39 -12.39 -9.55
C ALA A 25 -2.83 -11.52 -10.67
N GLU A 26 -3.68 -10.77 -11.39
CA GLU A 26 -3.26 -9.83 -12.44
C GLU A 26 -2.37 -8.71 -11.89
N TRP A 27 -2.57 -8.31 -10.63
CA TRP A 27 -1.78 -7.25 -9.99
C TRP A 27 -0.36 -7.71 -9.65
N LEU A 28 -0.13 -9.02 -9.49
CA LEU A 28 1.13 -9.60 -9.04
C LEU A 28 2.17 -9.74 -10.16
N THR A 29 2.27 -8.73 -11.02
CA THR A 29 3.32 -8.65 -12.03
C THR A 29 4.70 -8.58 -11.37
N SER A 30 5.74 -8.99 -12.10
CA SER A 30 7.12 -8.92 -11.58
C SER A 30 7.52 -7.50 -11.17
N THR A 31 7.01 -6.48 -11.85
CA THR A 31 7.26 -5.06 -11.53
C THR A 31 6.63 -4.67 -10.21
N VAL A 32 5.34 -4.96 -10.02
CA VAL A 32 4.61 -4.64 -8.78
C VAL A 32 5.24 -5.33 -7.58
N VAL A 33 5.54 -6.62 -7.69
CA VAL A 33 6.13 -7.39 -6.59
C VAL A 33 7.54 -6.90 -6.24
N GLN A 34 8.37 -6.57 -7.24
CA GLN A 34 9.70 -6.02 -6.99
C GLN A 34 9.65 -4.64 -6.33
N LEU A 35 8.74 -3.76 -6.77
CA LEU A 35 8.54 -2.45 -6.14
C LEU A 35 8.07 -2.60 -4.69
N ALA A 36 7.04 -3.42 -4.44
CA ALA A 36 6.52 -3.67 -3.09
C ALA A 36 7.62 -4.24 -2.17
N ARG A 37 8.43 -5.19 -2.67
CA ARG A 37 9.56 -5.75 -1.92
C ARG A 37 10.60 -4.68 -1.59
N GLY A 38 11.02 -3.87 -2.57
CA GLY A 38 11.99 -2.81 -2.35
C GLY A 38 11.49 -1.76 -1.34
N ILE A 39 10.23 -1.35 -1.45
CA ILE A 39 9.58 -0.44 -0.48
C ILE A 39 9.65 -1.04 0.93
N TYR A 40 9.31 -2.33 1.07
CA TYR A 40 9.29 -3.00 2.36
C TYR A 40 10.68 -3.17 2.99
N GLU A 41 11.65 -3.63 2.20
CA GLU A 41 13.01 -3.94 2.65
C GLU A 41 13.79 -2.66 2.97
N ASP A 42 13.70 -1.64 2.10
CA ASP A 42 14.42 -0.37 2.26
C ASP A 42 13.67 0.65 3.12
N ARG A 43 12.40 0.39 3.44
CA ARG A 43 11.45 1.36 4.04
C ARG A 43 11.30 2.63 3.19
N ALA A 44 11.44 2.47 1.87
CA ALA A 44 11.36 3.56 0.89
C ALA A 44 9.89 3.89 0.52
N PHE A 45 9.11 4.29 1.53
CA PHE A 45 7.68 4.57 1.37
C PHE A 45 7.37 5.83 0.55
N ASP A 46 8.39 6.65 0.27
CA ASP A 46 8.32 7.72 -0.73
C ASP A 46 8.02 7.19 -2.15
N ARG A 47 8.21 5.88 -2.41
CA ARG A 47 7.91 5.23 -3.69
C ARG A 47 6.49 4.70 -3.81
N MET A 48 5.61 4.92 -2.81
CA MET A 48 4.23 4.45 -2.84
C MET A 48 3.41 4.97 -4.06
N PRO A 49 3.57 6.24 -4.52
CA PRO A 49 2.91 6.68 -5.74
C PRO A 49 3.35 5.90 -6.98
N ILE A 50 4.62 5.49 -7.06
CA ILE A 50 5.16 4.67 -8.17
C ILE A 50 4.55 3.27 -8.12
N LEU A 51 4.34 2.72 -6.93
CA LEU A 51 3.63 1.45 -6.75
C LEU A 51 2.17 1.56 -7.23
N ALA A 52 1.50 2.69 -6.99
CA ALA A 52 0.14 2.94 -7.46
C ALA A 52 0.05 2.87 -8.99
N ASP A 53 0.99 3.52 -9.68
CA ASP A 53 1.03 3.53 -11.14
C ASP A 53 1.31 2.14 -11.70
N ALA A 54 2.26 1.41 -11.11
CA ALA A 54 2.54 0.03 -11.51
C ALA A 54 1.34 -0.92 -11.28
N LEU A 55 0.56 -0.71 -10.21
CA LEU A 55 -0.67 -1.45 -9.96
C LEU A 55 -1.73 -1.12 -11.02
N GLN A 56 -1.91 0.16 -11.34
CA GLN A 56 -2.87 0.59 -12.36
C GLN A 56 -2.52 0.04 -13.75
N ASP A 57 -1.24 0.04 -14.12
CA ASP A 57 -0.74 -0.58 -15.35
C ASP A 57 -0.97 -2.11 -15.37
N ALA A 58 -0.95 -2.75 -14.20
CA ALA A 58 -1.25 -4.17 -14.04
C ALA A 58 -2.76 -4.47 -14.00
N GLY A 59 -3.63 -3.48 -14.18
CA GLY A 59 -5.08 -3.64 -14.22
C GLY A 59 -5.80 -3.44 -12.88
N CYS A 60 -5.12 -2.93 -11.85
CA CYS A 60 -5.79 -2.54 -10.61
C CYS A 60 -6.68 -1.32 -10.84
N ASP A 61 -7.99 -1.51 -10.61
CA ASP A 61 -9.02 -0.47 -10.62
C ASP A 61 -9.61 -0.20 -9.22
N ASN A 62 -9.01 -0.79 -8.18
CA ASN A 62 -9.48 -0.63 -6.82
C ASN A 62 -9.09 0.75 -6.25
N ASP A 63 -10.08 1.63 -6.14
CA ASP A 63 -9.90 3.00 -5.65
C ASP A 63 -9.28 3.07 -4.24
N ASP A 64 -9.63 2.15 -3.33
CA ASP A 64 -9.07 2.15 -1.96
C ASP A 64 -7.57 1.85 -1.97
N VAL A 65 -7.12 0.92 -2.82
CA VAL A 65 -5.69 0.60 -3.01
C VAL A 65 -4.95 1.78 -3.64
N LEU A 66 -5.48 2.30 -4.75
CA LEU A 66 -4.81 3.35 -5.52
C LEU A 66 -4.76 4.67 -4.76
N SER A 67 -5.84 5.04 -4.06
CA SER A 67 -5.88 6.25 -3.25
C SER A 67 -4.95 6.16 -2.06
N HIS A 68 -4.88 5.01 -1.37
CA HIS A 68 -3.96 4.81 -0.25
C HIS A 68 -2.49 4.98 -0.68
N CYS A 69 -2.09 4.41 -1.81
CA CYS A 69 -0.72 4.55 -2.32
C CYS A 69 -0.38 5.98 -2.79
N ARG A 70 -1.37 6.77 -3.17
CA ARG A 70 -1.20 8.15 -3.68
C ARG A 70 -1.41 9.21 -2.60
N ASP A 71 -1.82 8.82 -1.39
CA ASP A 71 -2.07 9.75 -0.30
C ASP A 71 -0.76 10.31 0.24
N GLU A 72 -0.37 11.49 -0.24
CA GLU A 72 0.81 12.22 0.24
C GLU A 72 0.73 12.59 1.74
N SER A 73 -0.47 12.57 2.34
CA SER A 73 -0.67 12.80 3.76
C SER A 73 -0.56 11.54 4.61
N ALA A 74 -0.59 10.35 3.98
CA ALA A 74 -0.46 9.08 4.68
C ALA A 74 0.97 8.89 5.19
N THR A 75 1.08 8.46 6.45
CA THR A 75 2.35 8.01 7.03
C THR A 75 2.43 6.51 6.90
N HIS A 76 3.08 6.03 5.83
CA HIS A 76 3.29 4.61 5.64
C HIS A 76 4.40 4.06 6.54
N VAL A 77 4.16 2.86 7.06
CA VAL A 77 5.11 2.13 7.88
C VAL A 77 5.21 0.69 7.43
N ARG A 78 6.17 -0.04 8.02
CA ARG A 78 6.22 -1.49 7.87
C ARG A 78 4.96 -2.08 8.52
N GLY A 79 4.15 -2.76 7.73
CA GLY A 79 2.77 -3.08 8.11
C GLY A 79 1.73 -2.42 7.19
N CYS A 80 2.14 -1.54 6.27
CA CYS A 80 1.26 -0.97 5.26
C CYS A 80 0.46 -2.08 4.56
N TRP A 81 -0.87 -2.01 4.67
CA TRP A 81 -1.76 -3.08 4.28
C TRP A 81 -1.67 -3.41 2.79
N VAL A 82 -1.44 -2.41 1.91
CA VAL A 82 -1.26 -2.64 0.47
C VAL A 82 0.04 -3.41 0.21
N VAL A 83 1.14 -2.99 0.82
CA VAL A 83 2.45 -3.64 0.63
C VAL A 83 2.42 -5.06 1.17
N ASP A 84 1.86 -5.27 2.36
CA ASP A 84 1.75 -6.60 2.96
C ASP A 84 0.78 -7.51 2.19
N LEU A 85 -0.30 -6.96 1.63
CA LEU A 85 -1.20 -7.68 0.73
C LEU A 85 -0.46 -8.20 -0.50
N LEU A 86 0.31 -7.35 -1.18
CA LEU A 86 1.06 -7.71 -2.39
C LEU A 86 2.20 -8.71 -2.13
N LEU A 87 2.73 -8.71 -0.89
CA LEU A 87 3.79 -9.63 -0.48
C LEU A 87 3.25 -10.91 0.21
N GLY A 88 1.93 -11.06 0.35
CA GLY A 88 1.30 -12.19 1.02
C GLY A 88 1.68 -12.30 2.51
N LYS A 89 1.82 -11.16 3.19
CA LYS A 89 2.22 -11.05 4.59
C LYS A 89 1.03 -10.85 5.57
N THR A 90 -0.20 -10.99 5.08
CA THR A 90 -1.46 -10.84 5.83
C THR A 90 -1.96 -12.14 6.45
#